data_AF-A0A1Y1CL33-F1
#
_entry.id   AF-A0A1Y1CL33-F1
#
_cell.length_a   1.000
_cell.length_b   1.000
_cell.length_c   1.000
_cell.angle_alpha   90.00
_cell.angle_beta   90.00
_cell.angle_gamma   90.00
#
_symmetry.space_group_name_H-M   'P 1'
#
loop_
_entity.id
_entity.type
_entity.pdbx_description
1 polymer ?
#
loop_
_entity_poly.entity_id
_entity_poly.type
_entity_poly.pdbx_seq_one_letter_code
_entity_poly.pdbx_strand_id
1 'polypeptide(L)'
;MEKKNLSELTNEELKIEKKELKRRKILNATLIGFLAGIFFIGIVASIYKKNALGIVPMLIPLFLIYRLVNNSKKEKELEKLLKERNLN
;
A
#
# COMPACT_ATOMS: atom_id res chain seq x y z
N MET A 1 10.42 -12.43 -14.39
CA MET A 1 11.26 -11.22 -14.34
C MET A 1 12.34 -11.45 -13.32
N GLU A 2 13.59 -11.61 -13.76
CA GLU A 2 14.73 -11.56 -12.84
C GLU A 2 14.66 -10.24 -12.06
N LYS A 3 14.80 -10.31 -10.74
CA LYS A 3 14.85 -9.11 -9.90
C LYS A 3 16.20 -8.45 -10.14
N LYS A 4 16.36 -7.70 -11.23
CA LYS A 4 17.46 -6.72 -11.35
C LYS A 4 17.38 -5.80 -10.13
N ASN A 5 18.51 -5.58 -9.47
CA ASN A 5 18.53 -4.67 -8.33
C ASN A 5 18.16 -3.26 -8.81
N LEU A 6 17.45 -2.49 -8.00
CA LEU A 6 17.05 -1.11 -8.35
C LEU A 6 18.27 -0.23 -8.72
N SER A 7 19.45 -0.59 -8.21
CA SER A 7 20.75 0.02 -8.50
C SER A 7 21.26 -0.21 -9.92
N GLU A 8 20.81 -1.27 -10.59
CA GLU A 8 21.24 -1.64 -11.94
C GLU A 8 20.39 -0.99 -13.04
N LEU A 9 19.30 -0.30 -12.66
CA LEU A 9 18.44 0.40 -13.60
C LEU A 9 19.11 1.67 -14.13
N THR A 10 18.90 1.94 -15.42
CA THR A 10 19.28 3.18 -16.08
C THR A 10 18.37 4.34 -15.66
N ASN A 11 18.80 5.58 -15.92
CA ASN A 11 18.03 6.77 -15.53
C ASN A 11 16.64 6.85 -16.21
N GLU A 12 16.50 6.35 -17.43
CA GLU A 12 15.21 6.31 -18.13
C GLU A 12 14.27 5.24 -17.57
N GLU A 13 14.80 4.06 -17.22
CA GLU A 13 14.03 3.03 -16.52
C GLU A 13 13.58 3.50 -15.13
N LEU A 14 14.43 4.24 -14.41
CA LEU A 14 14.09 4.82 -13.11
C LEU A 14 12.97 5.86 -13.20
N LYS A 15 12.88 6.65 -14.28
CA LYS A 15 11.76 7.59 -14.49
C LYS A 15 10.43 6.86 -14.69
N ILE A 16 10.43 5.75 -15.42
CA ILE A 16 9.24 4.91 -15.62
C ILE A 16 8.81 4.32 -14.28
N GLU A 17 9.75 3.74 -13.53
CA GLU A 17 9.47 3.14 -12.22
C GLU A 17 9.00 4.19 -11.21
N LYS A 18 9.50 5.43 -11.26
CA LYS A 18 9.01 6.56 -10.45
C LYS A 18 7.53 6.89 -10.72
N LYS A 19 7.11 6.87 -11.98
CA LYS A 19 5.70 7.11 -12.36
C LYS A 19 4.81 5.98 -11.87
N GLU A 20 5.25 4.74 -12.03
CA GLU A 20 4.62 3.54 -11.48
C GLU A 20 4.49 3.64 -9.95
N LEU A 21 5.56 4.02 -9.26
CA LEU A 21 5.60 4.23 -7.82
C LEU A 21 4.54 5.23 -7.37
N LYS A 22 4.43 6.39 -8.02
CA LYS A 22 3.40 7.39 -7.69
C LYS A 22 2.00 6.83 -7.89
N ARG A 23 1.75 6.09 -8.97
CA ARG A 23 0.46 5.43 -9.22
C ARG A 23 0.14 4.41 -8.12
N ARG A 24 1.11 3.57 -7.74
CA ARG A 24 0.96 2.56 -6.68
C ARG A 24 0.68 3.21 -5.33
N LYS A 25 1.36 4.31 -4.97
CA LYS A 25 1.07 5.07 -3.75
C LYS A 25 -0.37 5.57 -3.69
N ILE A 26 -0.88 6.13 -4.79
CA ILE A 26 -2.28 6.60 -4.86
C ILE A 26 -3.23 5.42 -4.69
N LEU A 27 -3.03 4.33 -5.44
CA LEU A 27 -3.86 3.12 -5.34
C LEU A 27 -3.83 2.52 -3.92
N ASN A 28 -2.65 2.44 -3.30
CA ASN A 28 -2.49 1.94 -1.94
C ASN A 28 -3.23 2.84 -0.94
N ALA A 29 -3.12 4.17 -1.07
CA ALA A 29 -3.84 5.11 -0.21
C ALA A 29 -5.36 4.99 -0.38
N THR A 30 -5.85 4.88 -1.61
CA THR A 30 -7.28 4.65 -1.90
C THR A 30 -7.77 3.34 -1.31
N LEU A 31 -7.02 2.24 -1.47
CA LEU A 31 -7.37 0.94 -0.91
C LEU A 31 -7.40 0.97 0.63
N ILE A 32 -6.41 1.60 1.26
CA ILE A 32 -6.37 1.75 2.71
C ILE A 32 -7.58 2.56 3.20
N GLY A 33 -7.91 3.68 2.53
CA GLY A 33 -9.09 4.49 2.86
C GLY A 33 -10.40 3.71 2.71
N PHE A 34 -10.54 2.93 1.63
CA PHE A 34 -11.68 2.05 1.42
C PHE A 34 -11.81 0.98 2.51
N LEU A 35 -10.70 0.30 2.83
CA LEU A 35 -10.66 -0.73 3.88
C LEU A 35 -10.97 -0.14 5.26
N ALA A 36 -10.48 1.05 5.56
CA ALA A 36 -10.80 1.79 6.78
C ALA A 36 -12.29 2.15 6.83
N GLY A 37 -12.88 2.59 5.71
CA GLY A 37 -14.32 2.85 5.61
C GLY A 37 -15.18 1.61 5.92
N ILE A 38 -14.84 0.47 5.31
CA ILE A 38 -15.50 -0.82 5.60
C ILE A 38 -15.34 -1.19 7.07
N PHE A 39 -14.14 -0.99 7.63
CA PHE A 39 -13.86 -1.26 9.03
C PHE A 39 -14.79 -0.44 9.94
N PHE A 40 -14.92 0.87 9.72
CA PHE A 40 -15.80 1.73 10.51
C PHE A 40 -17.28 1.37 10.37
N ILE A 41 -17.77 1.12 9.14
CA ILE A 41 -19.15 0.66 8.92
C ILE A 41 -19.39 -0.67 9.66
N GLY A 42 -18.41 -1.56 9.65
CA GLY A 42 -18.42 -2.81 10.41
C GLY A 42 -18.56 -2.60 11.92
N ILE A 43 -17.79 -1.67 12.53
CA ILE A 43 -17.93 -1.32 13.96
C ILE A 43 -19.36 -0.89 14.24
N VAL A 44 -19.82 0.10 13.49
CA VAL A 44 -21.09 0.76 13.70
C VAL A 44 -22.22 -0.27 13.60
N ALA A 45 -22.22 -1.08 12.54
CA ALA A 45 -23.20 -2.15 12.36
C ALA A 45 -23.16 -3.22 13.46
N SER A 46 -21.96 -3.59 13.94
CA SER A 46 -21.79 -4.57 15.03
C SER A 46 -22.34 -4.07 16.36
N ILE A 47 -22.16 -2.78 16.67
CA ILE A 47 -22.71 -2.15 17.88
C ILE A 47 -24.25 -2.16 17.82
N TYR A 48 -24.84 -1.75 16.69
CA TYR A 48 -26.29 -1.68 16.54
C TYR A 48 -26.98 -3.04 16.56
N LYS A 49 -26.38 -4.08 15.97
CA LYS A 49 -26.99 -5.42 15.90
C LYS A 49 -26.74 -6.28 17.15
N LYS A 50 -25.93 -5.84 18.12
CA LYS A 50 -25.53 -6.61 19.33
C LYS A 50 -25.08 -8.05 19.02
N ASN A 51 -24.55 -8.31 17.84
CA ASN A 51 -24.20 -9.65 17.39
C ASN A 51 -22.69 -9.76 17.20
N ALA A 52 -22.03 -10.60 18.00
CA ALA A 52 -20.57 -10.73 18.05
C ALA A 52 -19.94 -11.32 16.76
N LEU A 53 -20.76 -11.84 15.84
CA LEU A 53 -20.32 -12.37 14.55
C LEU A 53 -19.74 -11.29 13.60
N GLY A 54 -19.91 -10.00 13.91
CA GLY A 54 -19.34 -8.89 13.14
C GLY A 54 -17.83 -8.70 13.26
N ILE A 55 -17.16 -9.35 14.21
CA ILE A 55 -15.75 -9.12 14.54
C ILE A 55 -14.79 -9.86 13.59
N VAL A 56 -15.17 -11.05 13.12
CA VAL A 56 -14.35 -11.88 12.20
C VAL A 56 -14.10 -11.21 10.83
N PRO A 57 -15.10 -10.67 10.11
CA PRO A 57 -14.86 -9.98 8.84
C PRO A 57 -14.01 -8.71 8.99
N MET A 58 -13.87 -8.20 10.21
CA MET A 58 -13.06 -7.03 10.55
C MET A 58 -11.55 -7.27 10.51
N LEU A 59 -11.13 -8.52 10.69
CA LEU A 59 -9.71 -8.90 10.61
C LEU A 59 -9.19 -8.87 9.17
N ILE A 60 -10.06 -9.06 8.18
CA ILE A 60 -9.70 -9.08 6.75
C ILE A 60 -9.19 -7.70 6.30
N PRO A 61 -9.91 -6.58 6.54
CA PRO A 61 -9.39 -5.25 6.27
C PRO A 61 -8.06 -4.97 6.95
N LEU A 62 -7.93 -5.36 8.23
CA LEU A 62 -6.72 -5.10 9.02
C LEU A 62 -5.50 -5.86 8.45
N PHE A 63 -5.69 -7.13 8.08
CA PHE A 63 -4.65 -7.94 7.43
C PHE A 63 -4.25 -7.36 6.06
N LEU A 64 -5.21 -6.92 5.26
CA LEU A 64 -4.95 -6.30 3.95
C LEU A 64 -4.18 -4.99 4.08
N ILE A 65 -4.53 -4.13 5.05
CA ILE A 65 -3.80 -2.90 5.35
C ILE A 65 -2.36 -3.23 5.76
N TYR A 66 -2.15 -4.18 6.68
CA TYR A 66 -0.82 -4.61 7.10
C TYR A 66 0.04 -5.10 5.91
N ARG A 67 -0.55 -5.92 5.04
CA ARG A 67 0.13 -6.44 3.84
C ARG A 67 0.50 -5.31 2.87
N LEU A 68 -0.40 -4.34 2.65
CA LEU A 68 -0.13 -3.18 1.79
C LEU A 68 1.03 -2.34 2.34
N VAL A 69 1.02 -2.07 3.65
CA VAL A 69 2.08 -1.30 4.32
C VAL A 69 3.42 -2.02 4.22
N ASN A 70 3.47 -3.34 4.43
CA ASN A 70 4.73 -4.08 4.36
C ASN A 70 5.32 -4.17 2.92
N ASN A 71 4.46 -4.16 1.88
CA ASN A 71 4.89 -4.09 0.48
C ASN A 71 5.53 -2.74 0.09
N SER A 72 5.27 -1.67 0.84
CA SER A 72 5.87 -0.34 0.60
C SER A 72 7.38 -0.26 0.89
N LYS A 73 8.00 -1.30 1.45
CA LYS A 73 9.45 -1.30 1.74
C LYS A 73 10.31 -1.14 0.48
N LYS A 74 9.96 -1.82 -0.61
CA LYS A 74 10.63 -1.66 -1.91
C LYS A 74 10.41 -0.27 -2.52
N GLU A 75 9.22 0.28 -2.31
CA GLU A 75 8.88 1.63 -2.74
C GLU A 75 9.79 2.67 -2.06
N LYS A 76 10.07 2.50 -0.76
CA LYS A 76 11.00 3.37 -0.01
C LYS A 76 12.45 3.25 -0.50
N GLU A 77 12.89 2.04 -0.87
CA GLU A 77 14.23 1.81 -1.40
C GLU A 77 14.43 2.51 -2.76
N LEU A 78 13.42 2.44 -3.64
CA LEU A 78 13.41 3.18 -4.90
C LEU A 78 13.41 4.69 -4.67
N GLU A 79 12.63 5.22 -3.72
CA GLU A 79 12.67 6.66 -3.40
C GLU A 79 14.04 7.12 -2.92
N LYS A 80 14.70 6.31 -2.09
CA LYS A 80 16.05 6.60 -1.62
C LYS A 80 17.02 6.70 -2.79
N LEU A 81 16.96 5.74 -3.72
CA LEU A 81 17.82 5.70 -4.90
C LEU A 81 17.56 6.85 -5.88
N LEU A 82 16.29 7.21 -6.10
CA LEU A 82 15.91 8.38 -6.89
C LEU A 82 16.44 9.68 -6.27
N LYS A 83 16.43 9.78 -4.94
CA LYS A 83 16.98 10.94 -4.22
C LYS A 83 18.51 11.00 -4.30
N GLU A 84 19.20 9.87 -4.12
CA GLU A 84 20.66 9.76 -4.24
C GLU A 84 21.15 10.16 -5.65
N ARG A 85 20.39 9.84 -6.70
CA ARG A 85 20.72 10.19 -8.08
C ARG A 85 20.18 11.55 -8.56
N ASN A 86 19.58 12.35 -7.67
CA ASN A 86 18.94 13.64 -8.01
C ASN A 86 17.87 13.54 -9.11
N LEU A 87 17.10 12.45 -9.12
CA LEU A 87 16.00 12.18 -10.05
C LEU A 87 14.61 12.36 -9.40
N ASN A 88 14.56 12.90 -8.18
CA ASN A 88 13.34 13.14 -7.41
C ASN A 88 12.55 14.37 -7.89
#